data_AF-A0A379B654-F1
#
_entry.id   AF-A0A379B654-F1
#
_cell.length_a   1.000
_cell.length_b   1.000
_cell.length_c   1.000
_cell.angle_alpha   90.00
_cell.angle_beta   90.00
_cell.angle_gamma   90.00
#
_symmetry.space_group_name_H-M   'P 1'
#
loop_
_entity.id
_entity.type
_entity.pdbx_description
1 polymer ?
#
loop_
_entity_poly.entity_id
_entity_poly.type
_entity_poly.pdbx_seq_one_letter_code
_entity_poly.pdbx_strand_id
1 'polypeptide(L)' 'MKSFNLEEALKGEPVLLKNGDKGYVKFLVPDACSKNTQTEFVGYGISVHDEFYICEWDGEGNDRLYDESSIIGMWG' A
#
# COMPACT_ATOMS: atom_id res chain seq x y z
N MET A 1 17.03 -0.32 2.81
CA MET A 1 15.56 -0.29 2.80
C MET A 1 15.07 -1.57 3.44
N LYS A 2 14.13 -1.50 4.38
CA LYS A 2 13.55 -2.70 4.99
C LYS A 2 12.55 -3.32 4.01
N SER A 3 12.60 -4.65 3.85
CA SER A 3 11.64 -5.37 3.02
C SER A 3 10.21 -5.17 3.51
N PHE A 4 9.24 -5.14 2.60
CA PHE A 4 7.82 -5.01 2.95
C PHE A 4 7.38 -6.13 3.91
N ASN A 5 6.65 -5.73 4.95
CA ASN A 5 6.06 -6.61 5.95
C ASN A 5 4.60 -6.19 6.19
N LEU A 6 3.67 -6.99 5.65
CA LEU A 6 2.24 -6.71 5.73
C LEU A 6 1.72 -6.70 7.18
N GLU A 7 2.24 -7.57 8.06
CA GLU A 7 1.78 -7.64 9.45
C GLU A 7 2.12 -6.35 10.21
N GLU A 8 3.33 -5.82 10.00
CA GLU A 8 3.74 -4.52 10.55
C GLU A 8 2.95 -3.37 9.93
N ALA A 9 2.73 -3.40 8.61
CA ALA A 9 1.96 -2.37 7.91
C ALA A 9 0.52 -2.28 8.43
N LEU A 10 -0.14 -3.42 8.67
CA LEU A 10 -1.49 -3.49 9.25
C LEU A 10 -1.54 -3.01 10.71
N LYS A 11 -0.42 -3.06 11.44
CA LYS A 11 -0.29 -2.45 12.77
C LYS A 11 -0.11 -0.93 12.72
N GLY A 12 0.02 -0.36 11.53
CA GLY A 12 0.13 1.08 11.29
C GLY A 12 1.54 1.57 11.00
N GLU A 13 2.53 0.67 10.88
CA GLU A 13 3.85 1.05 10.40
C GLU A 13 3.76 1.52 8.94
N PRO A 14 4.36 2.66 8.58
CA PRO A 14 4.29 3.17 7.22
C PRO A 14 5.09 2.30 6.24
N VAL A 15 4.65 2.30 4.99
CA VAL A 15 5.35 1.68 3.86
C VAL A 15 5.95 2.75 2.95
N LEU A 16 7.00 2.40 2.22
CA LEU A 16 7.60 3.25 1.21
C LEU A 16 7.02 2.90 -0.16
N LEU A 17 6.46 3.90 -0.82
CA LEU A 17 5.96 3.79 -2.18
C LEU A 17 7.08 4.10 -3.19
N LYS A 18 6.96 3.57 -4.40
CA LYS A 18 7.97 3.70 -5.46
C LYS A 18 8.26 5.14 -5.85
N ASN A 19 7.26 6.02 -5.77
CA ASN A 19 7.36 7.45 -5.99
C ASN A 19 8.06 8.22 -4.85
N GLY A 20 8.39 7.54 -3.74
CA GLY A 20 9.04 8.15 -2.58
C GLY A 20 8.08 8.62 -1.49
N ASP A 21 6.78 8.42 -1.66
CA ASP A 21 5.76 8.80 -0.68
C ASP A 21 5.57 7.76 0.43
N LYS A 22 4.92 8.19 1.51
CA LYS A 22 4.51 7.31 2.61
C LYS A 22 3.17 6.66 2.28
N GLY A 23 3.09 5.35 2.36
CA GLY A 23 1.83 4.62 2.35
C GLY A 23 1.44 4.10 3.73
N TYR A 24 0.15 3.88 3.94
CA TYR A 24 -0.40 3.24 5.13
C TYR A 24 -1.46 2.22 4.73
N VAL A 25 -1.25 0.95 5.07
CA VAL A 25 -2.23 -0.10 4.86
C VAL A 25 -3.29 -0.04 5.98
N LYS A 26 -4.57 -0.12 5.62
CA LYS A 26 -5.68 -0.04 6.59
C LYS A 26 -6.57 -1.27 6.59
N PHE A 27 -6.83 -1.87 5.43
CA PHE A 27 -7.79 -2.96 5.31
C PHE A 27 -7.25 -4.09 4.46
N LEU A 28 -7.50 -5.32 4.90
CA LEU A 28 -7.51 -6.49 4.04
C LEU A 28 -8.85 -6.54 3.32
N VAL A 29 -8.82 -6.69 2.00
CA VAL A 29 -10.02 -6.93 1.21
C VAL A 29 -10.43 -8.39 1.38
N PRO A 30 -11.66 -8.69 1.80
CA PRO A 30 -12.12 -10.07 1.91
C PRO A 30 -12.01 -10.82 0.57
N ASP A 31 -11.63 -12.10 0.61
CA ASP A 31 -11.45 -12.96 -0.58
C ASP A 31 -12.64 -12.96 -1.55
N ALA A 32 -13.86 -12.84 -1.03
CA ALA A 32 -15.08 -12.79 -1.83
C ALA A 32 -15.14 -11.53 -2.72
N CYS A 33 -14.51 -10.44 -2.28
CA CYS A 33 -14.43 -9.16 -2.99
C CYS A 33 -13.17 -9.09 -3.87
N SER A 34 -12.03 -9.57 -3.37
CA SER A 34 -10.73 -9.46 -4.06
C SER A 34 -10.66 -10.27 -5.35
N LYS A 35 -11.42 -11.37 -5.50
CA LYS A 35 -11.41 -12.18 -6.74
C LYS A 35 -11.77 -11.40 -8.00
N ASN A 36 -12.57 -10.34 -7.89
CA ASN A 36 -13.03 -9.56 -9.03
C ASN A 36 -12.17 -8.32 -9.30
N THR A 37 -11.57 -7.74 -8.25
CA THR A 37 -10.74 -6.52 -8.33
C THR A 37 -9.25 -6.84 -8.38
N GLN A 38 -8.90 -8.05 -7.96
CA GLN A 38 -7.57 -8.53 -7.62
C GLN A 38 -6.88 -7.69 -6.53
N THR A 39 -7.57 -6.73 -5.91
CA THR A 39 -7.08 -5.88 -4.80
C THR A 39 -7.18 -6.68 -3.51
N GLU A 40 -6.06 -6.81 -2.80
CA GLU A 40 -5.97 -7.54 -1.53
C GLU A 40 -5.83 -6.60 -0.34
N PHE A 41 -5.24 -5.41 -0.54
CA PHE A 41 -5.05 -4.40 0.50
C PHE A 41 -5.55 -3.03 0.06
N VAL A 42 -6.15 -2.29 0.98
CA VAL A 42 -6.56 -0.89 0.77
C VAL A 42 -5.94 -0.03 1.85
N GLY A 43 -5.51 1.16 1.45
CA GLY A 43 -4.92 2.14 2.33
C GLY A 43 -4.92 3.53 1.72
N TYR A 44 -3.93 4.33 2.12
CA TYR A 44 -3.72 5.65 1.57
C TYR A 44 -2.24 6.00 1.48
N GLY A 45 -1.93 6.90 0.55
CA GLY A 45 -0.65 7.59 0.44
C GLY A 45 -0.71 9.00 1.01
N ILE A 46 0.43 9.49 1.49
CA ILE A 46 0.66 10.89 1.83
C ILE A 46 1.90 11.34 1.07
N SER A 47 1.72 12.33 0.19
CA SER A 47 2.82 12.88 -0.61
C SER A 47 3.78 13.73 0.23
N VAL A 48 4.94 14.04 -0.36
CA VAL A 48 5.88 15.02 0.23
C VAL A 48 5.28 16.42 0.45
N HIS A 49 4.14 16.71 -0.18
CA HIS A 49 3.38 17.96 -0.02
C HIS A 49 2.17 17.81 0.91
N ASP A 50 2.11 16.73 1.70
CA ASP A 50 1.00 16.38 2.59
C ASP A 50 -0.35 16.19 1.88
N GLU A 51 -0.32 15.83 0.59
CA GLU A 51 -1.54 15.49 -0.16
C GLU A 51 -1.94 14.03 0.10
N PHE A 52 -3.24 13.81 0.35
CA PHE A 52 -3.82 12.50 0.62
C PHE A 52 -4.41 11.88 -0.65
N TYR A 53 -4.18 10.58 -0.83
CA TYR A 53 -4.83 9.79 -1.88
C TYR A 53 -5.06 8.34 -1.44
N ILE A 54 -6.05 7.69 -2.05
CA ILE A 54 -6.38 6.28 -1.76
C ILE A 54 -5.49 5.38 -2.61
N CYS A 55 -5.02 4.29 -2.01
CA CYS A 55 -4.23 3.27 -2.68
C CYS A 55 -4.88 1.90 -2.55
N GLU A 56 -4.71 1.10 -3.60
CA GLU A 56 -5.17 -0.28 -3.68
C GLU A 56 -4.01 -1.15 -4.15
N TRP A 57 -3.69 -2.20 -3.38
CA TRP A 57 -2.56 -3.08 -3.68
C TRP A 57 -2.97 -4.54 -3.77
N ASP A 58 -2.23 -5.30 -4.56
CA ASP A 58 -2.30 -6.76 -4.57
C ASP A 58 -1.46 -7.39 -3.43
N GLY A 59 -1.47 -8.73 -3.34
CA GLY A 59 -0.76 -9.49 -2.32
C GLY A 59 0.76 -9.24 -2.24
N GLU A 60 1.35 -8.70 -3.31
CA GLU A 60 2.78 -8.37 -3.39
C GLU A 60 3.06 -6.88 -3.13
N GLY A 61 2.00 -6.07 -2.97
CA GLY A 61 2.11 -4.63 -2.74
C GLY A 61 2.11 -3.80 -4.03
N ASN A 62 1.79 -4.37 -5.19
CA ASN A 62 1.73 -3.60 -6.44
C ASN A 62 0.42 -2.83 -6.54
N ASP A 63 0.51 -1.55 -6.89
CA ASP A 63 -0.66 -0.75 -7.25
C ASP A 63 -0.96 -0.98 -8.74
N ARG A 64 -2.20 -1.38 -9.04
CA ARG A 64 -2.60 -1.74 -10.40
C ARG A 64 -2.94 -0.57 -11.31
N LEU A 65 -3.28 0.57 -10.74
CA LEU A 65 -3.67 1.75 -11.50
C LEU A 65 -2.49 2.68 -11.69
N TYR A 66 -1.62 2.77 -10.67
CA TYR A 66 -0.49 3.68 -10.63
C TYR A 66 0.75 2.95 -10.08
N ASP A 67 1.55 2.31 -10.95
CA ASP A 67 2.76 1.56 -10.54
C ASP A 67 3.74 2.37 -9.67
N GLU A 68 3.73 3.71 -9.79
CA GLU A 68 4.50 4.60 -8.93
C GLU A 68 4.05 4.62 -7.46
N SER A 69 2.81 4.19 -7.18
CA SER A 69 2.25 3.99 -5.84
C SER A 69 2.42 2.56 -5.33
N SER A 70 3.15 1.68 -6.04
CA SER A 70 3.48 0.33 -5.55
C SER A 70 4.40 0.40 -4.32
N ILE A 71 4.18 -0.51 -3.38
CA ILE A 71 4.98 -0.66 -2.16
C ILE A 71 6.31 -1.31 -2.51
N ILE A 72 7.42 -0.65 -2.17
CA ILE A 72 8.78 -1.17 -2.41
C ILE A 72 9.52 -1.55 -1.12
N GLY A 73 8.90 -1.33 0.04
CA GLY A 73 9.47 -1.67 1.34
C GLY A 73 8.71 -1.04 2.50
N MET A 74 9.22 -1.22 3.71
CA MET A 74 8.76 -0.45 4.87
C MET A 74 9.41 0.92 4.87
N TRP A 75 8.69 1.94 5.36
CA TRP A 75 9.21 3.29 5.53
C TRP A 75 10.16 3.36 6.74
N GLY A 76 11.38 3.84 6.52
CA GLY A 76 12.41 3.95 7.56
C GLY A 76 13.77 4.39 7.04
#